data_AF-A0A966D6G9-F1
#
_entry.id   AF-A0A966D6G9-F1
#
_cell.length_a   1.000
_cell.length_b   1.000
_cell.length_c   1.000
_cell.angle_alpha   90.00
_cell.angle_beta   90.00
_cell.angle_gamma   90.00
#
_symmetry.space_group_name_H-M   'P 1'
#
loop_
_entity.id
_entity.type
_entity.pdbx_description
1 polymer ?
#
loop_
_entity_poly.entity_id
_entity_poly.type
_entity_poly.pdbx_seq_one_letter_code
_entity_poly.pdbx_strand_id
1 'polypeptide(L)' 'EDTLRDAQEHPDGYRGLLVRVAGYSDYFVDLDAYQQEEIIARNAQEGF' A
#
# COMPACT_ATOMS: atom_id res chain seq x y z
N GLU A 1 -4.65 -0.73 7.36
CA GLU A 1 -5.21 0.53 6.83
C GLU A 1 -4.39 1.77 7.20
N ASP A 2 -4.22 2.09 8.49
CA ASP A 2 -3.59 3.34 8.96
C ASP A 2 -2.21 3.64 8.33
N THR A 3 -1.32 2.65 8.31
CA THR A 3 0.02 2.77 7.69
C THR A 3 -0.01 3.00 6.17
N LEU A 4 -0.95 2.38 5.45
CA LEU A 4 -1.02 2.55 4.00
C LEU A 4 -1.59 3.92 3.63
N ARG A 5 -2.57 4.42 4.40
CA ARG A 5 -3.10 5.78 4.27
C ARG A 5 -2.04 6.84 4.58
N ASP A 6 -1.31 6.67 5.68
CA ASP A 6 -0.20 7.57 6.04
C ASP A 6 0.91 7.57 4.98
N ALA A 7 1.18 6.42 4.35
CA ALA A 7 2.13 6.31 3.25
C ALA A 7 1.69 7.03 1.95
N GLN A 8 0.39 7.23 1.73
CA GLN A 8 -0.11 8.07 0.62
C GLN A 8 0.14 9.55 0.90
N GLU A 9 -0.06 9.99 2.14
CA GLU A 9 0.11 11.39 2.54
C GLU A 9 1.59 11.78 2.76
N HIS A 10 2.41 10.83 3.20
CA HIS A 10 3.80 11.03 3.58
C HIS A 10 4.78 10.02 2.92
N PRO A 11 4.83 9.92 1.58
CA PRO A 11 5.59 8.89 0.87
C PRO A 11 7.09 8.87 1.20
N ASP A 12 7.67 10.03 1.54
CA ASP A 12 9.08 10.15 1.95
C ASP A 12 9.46 9.26 3.15
N GLY A 13 8.53 9.10 4.10
CA GLY A 13 8.71 8.27 5.30
C GLY A 13 8.54 6.78 5.04
N TYR A 14 7.97 6.41 3.89
CA TYR A 14 7.54 5.05 3.56
C TYR A 14 8.20 4.49 2.29
N ARG A 15 9.35 5.05 1.88
CA ARG A 15 10.12 4.53 0.73
C ARG A 15 10.48 3.05 0.82
N GLY A 16 10.56 2.49 2.02
CA GLY A 16 10.82 1.06 2.24
C GLY A 16 9.56 0.20 2.43
N LEU A 17 8.36 0.77 2.30
CA LEU A 17 7.11 0.05 2.54
C LEU A 17 6.81 -0.92 1.40
N LEU A 18 7.09 -2.19 1.64
CA LEU A 18 6.90 -3.26 0.67
C LEU A 18 5.50 -3.88 0.83
N VAL A 19 4.76 -4.01 -0.27
CA VAL A 19 3.40 -4.57 -0.31
C VAL A 19 3.31 -5.77 -1.23
N ARG A 20 2.42 -6.71 -0.90
CA ARG A 20 2.19 -7.93 -1.69
C ARG A 20 1.07 -7.72 -2.71
N VAL A 21 1.44 -7.72 -3.98
CA VAL A 21 0.53 -7.77 -5.12
C VAL A 21 0.34 -9.24 -5.54
N ALA A 22 -0.68 -9.53 -6.35
CA ALA A 22 -0.93 -10.89 -6.84
C ALA A 22 0.28 -11.40 -7.66
N GLY A 23 1.13 -12.21 -7.01
CA GLY A 23 2.27 -12.86 -7.63
C GLY A 23 3.63 -12.14 -7.49
N TYR A 24 3.68 -10.93 -6.91
CA TYR A 24 4.93 -10.22 -6.69
C TYR A 24 4.85 -9.26 -5.48
N SER A 25 5.96 -8.63 -5.14
CA SER A 25 6.02 -7.58 -4.13
C SER A 25 6.66 -6.34 -4.71
N ASP A 26 6.17 -5.18 -4.29
CA ASP A 26 6.62 -3.88 -4.80
C ASP A 26 6.60 -2.83 -3.70
N TYR A 27 7.23 -1.68 -3.92
CA TYR A 27 7.17 -0.56 -3.00
C TYR A 27 5.86 0.19 -3.16
N PHE A 28 5.13 0.37 -2.06
CA PHE A 28 3.81 0.98 -2.07
C PHE A 28 3.81 2.40 -2.64
N VAL A 29 4.85 3.18 -2.33
CA VAL A 29 4.99 4.57 -2.78
C VAL A 29 5.34 4.69 -4.26
N ASP A 30 5.80 3.60 -4.89
CA ASP A 30 6.11 3.56 -6.33
C ASP A 30 4.88 3.18 -7.18
N LEU A 31 3.80 2.72 -6.53
CA LEU A 31 2.54 2.38 -7.19
C LEU A 31 1.69 3.63 -7.47
N ASP A 32 0.85 3.56 -8.50
CA ASP A 32 -0.10 4.62 -8.78
C ASP A 32 -1.26 4.65 -7.76
N ALA A 33 -1.98 5.76 -7.69
CA ALA A 33 -3.04 5.96 -6.71
C ALA A 33 -4.16 4.89 -6.80
N TYR A 34 -4.50 4.42 -7.99
CA TYR A 34 -5.52 3.38 -8.15
C TYR A 34 -5.02 2.05 -7.57
N GLN A 35 -3.77 1.67 -7.86
CA GLN A 35 -3.15 0.47 -7.30
C GLN A 35 -3.04 0.54 -5.76
N GLN A 36 -2.70 1.71 -5.21
CA GLN A 36 -2.65 1.94 -3.78
C GLN A 36 -4.03 1.75 -3.12
N GLU A 37 -5.10 2.31 -3.70
CA GLU A 37 -6.47 2.13 -3.21
C GLU A 37 -6.92 0.66 -3.24
N GLU A 38 -6.65 -0.06 -4.32
CA GLU A 38 -6.98 -1.48 -4.43
C GLU A 38 -6.29 -2.31 -3.34
N ILE A 39 -5.03 -2.00 -3.03
CA ILE A 39 -4.27 -2.66 -1.96
C ILE A 39 -4.86 -2.33 -0.59
N ILE A 40 -5.22 -1.07 -0.34
CA ILE A 40 -5.86 -0.65 0.91
C ILE A 40 -7.21 -1.35 1.10
N ALA A 41 -8.04 -1.36 0.05
CA ALA A 41 -9.35 -2.01 0.06
C ALA A 41 -9.23 -3.53 0.32
N ARG A 42 -8.25 -4.19 -0.30
CA ARG A 42 -7.99 -5.62 -0.05
C ARG A 42 -7.49 -5.86 1.37
N ASN A 43 -6.57 -5.03 1.87
CA ASN A 43 -6.02 -5.18 3.21
C ASN A 43 -7.09 -5.00 4.30
N ALA A 44 -8.06 -4.11 4.08
CA ALA A 44 -9.22 -3.94 4.96
C ALA A 44 -10.12 -5.19 5.01
N GLN A 45 -10.15 -6.00 3.94
CA GLN A 45 -10.93 -7.24 3.86
C GLN A 45 -10.21 -8.46 4.46
N GLU A 46 -8.87 -8.45 4.48
CA GLU A 46 -8.07 -9.55 5.04
C GLU A 46 -7.89 -9.49 6.57
N GLY A 47 -8.39 -8.44 7.23
CA GLY A 47 -8.45 -8.34 8.69
C GLY A 47 -9.65 -9.10 9.27
N PHE A 48 -9.46 -10.39 9.60
CA PHE A 48 -10.30 -11.15 10.53
C PHE A 48 -9.59 -11.32 11.88
#